data_AF-A0A955AEG6-F1
#
_entry.id   AF-A0A955AEG6-F1
#
_cell.length_a   1.000
_cell.length_b   1.000
_cell.length_c   1.000
_cell.angle_alpha   90.00
_cell.angle_beta   90.00
_cell.angle_gamma   90.00
#
_symmetry.space_group_name_H-M   'P 1'
#
loop_
_entity.id
_entity.type
_entity.pdbx_description
1 polymer ?
#
loop_
_entity_poly.entity_id
_entity_poly.type
_entity_poly.pdbx_seq_one_letter_code
_entity_poly.pdbx_strand_id
1 'polypeptide(L)'
;QSIGPRSVKREVTNRMGDFNSILDYPPAPKLNPLMRLIPDLATEQELRGEELFHGKAQCAKCHYGPAFVDDYMHDLRVERFYVGRPEGPIKTFPLRGIKDSPPYLHDGRCPTLHDTVEFFNVVLELKLTDQEKADLVAYMLCL
;
A
#
# COMPACT_ATOMS: atom_id res chain seq x y z
N GLN A 1 32.23 22.45 -11.13
CA GLN A 1 30.89 21.99 -11.59
C GLN A 1 29.87 23.02 -11.13
N SER A 2 29.25 23.71 -12.08
CA SER A 2 28.29 24.79 -11.87
C SER A 2 26.98 24.27 -11.28
N ILE A 3 26.76 24.54 -9.99
CA ILE A 3 25.46 24.36 -9.33
C ILE A 3 24.53 25.46 -9.89
N GLY A 4 23.54 25.08 -10.69
CA GLY A 4 22.53 25.98 -11.23
C GLY A 4 21.73 26.74 -10.15
N PRO A 5 20.91 27.73 -10.52
CA PRO A 5 20.36 28.72 -9.60
C PRO A 5 19.32 28.09 -8.65
N ARG A 6 19.76 27.68 -7.46
CA ARG A 6 18.90 27.12 -6.40
C ARG A 6 17.82 28.08 -5.89
N SER A 7 17.96 29.39 -6.14
CA SER A 7 17.02 30.43 -5.71
C SER A 7 15.70 30.43 -6.50
N VAL A 8 15.69 30.00 -7.76
CA VAL A 8 14.48 30.10 -8.63
C VAL A 8 13.49 28.95 -8.37
N LYS A 9 13.87 27.91 -7.62
CA LYS A 9 13.01 26.73 -7.38
C LYS A 9 12.43 26.62 -5.96
N ARG A 10 12.96 27.36 -4.98
CA ARG A 10 12.51 27.22 -3.57
C ARG A 10 11.06 27.65 -3.38
N GLU A 11 10.66 28.76 -3.97
CA GLU A 11 9.27 29.26 -3.87
C GLU A 11 8.27 28.26 -4.47
N VAL A 12 8.60 27.68 -5.63
CA VAL A 12 7.77 26.65 -6.27
C VAL A 12 7.73 25.36 -5.43
N THR A 13 8.88 24.89 -4.94
CA THR A 13 8.92 23.68 -4.08
C THR A 13 8.15 23.89 -2.78
N ASN A 14 8.28 25.05 -2.13
CA ASN A 14 7.51 25.37 -0.93
C ASN A 14 6.01 25.37 -1.24
N ARG A 15 5.57 26.04 -2.32
CA ARG A 15 4.15 26.05 -2.73
C ARG A 15 3.61 24.66 -3.04
N MET A 16 4.40 23.79 -3.67
CA MET A 16 4.01 22.40 -3.91
C MET A 16 3.95 21.59 -2.62
N GLY A 17 4.86 21.85 -1.67
CA GLY A 17 4.81 21.26 -0.34
C GLY A 17 3.55 21.68 0.43
N ASP A 18 3.26 22.98 0.45
CA ASP A 18 2.06 23.56 1.06
C ASP A 18 0.79 22.95 0.44
N PHE A 19 0.73 22.88 -0.90
CA PHE A 19 -0.38 22.24 -1.61
C PHE A 19 -0.51 20.75 -1.27
N ASN A 20 0.59 19.97 -1.29
CA ASN A 20 0.52 18.56 -0.95
C ASN A 20 0.13 18.30 0.51
N SER A 21 0.43 19.24 1.42
CA SER A 21 0.08 19.14 2.85
C SER A 21 -1.39 19.39 3.17
N ILE A 22 -2.15 19.96 2.23
CA ILE A 22 -3.60 20.17 2.38
C ILE A 22 -4.44 19.13 1.62
N LEU A 23 -3.81 18.29 0.79
CA LEU A 23 -4.48 17.21 0.11
C LEU A 23 -4.69 16.04 1.06
N ASP A 24 -5.95 15.66 1.26
CA ASP A 24 -6.30 14.44 1.97
C ASP A 24 -6.20 13.21 1.04
N TYR A 25 -6.23 12.03 1.63
CA TYR A 25 -6.21 10.77 0.92
C TYR A 25 -7.46 10.58 0.03
N PRO A 26 -7.38 9.75 -1.03
CA PRO A 26 -8.56 9.37 -1.81
C PRO A 26 -9.71 8.87 -0.93
N PRO A 27 -10.96 9.27 -1.23
CA PRO A 27 -12.11 8.91 -0.41
C PRO A 27 -12.37 7.39 -0.49
N ALA A 28 -12.56 6.78 0.67
CA ALA A 28 -12.99 5.39 0.81
C ALA A 28 -14.38 5.37 1.47
N PRO A 29 -15.47 5.32 0.67
CA PRO A 29 -16.84 5.52 1.18
C PRO A 29 -17.31 4.38 2.09
N LYS A 30 -16.67 3.21 2.02
CA LYS A 30 -17.00 2.04 2.84
C LYS A 30 -16.29 2.03 4.20
N LEU A 31 -15.37 2.95 4.45
CA LEU A 31 -14.65 3.05 5.72
C LEU A 31 -15.34 4.04 6.67
N ASN A 32 -15.44 3.64 7.94
CA ASN A 32 -15.87 4.51 9.02
C ASN A 32 -14.70 5.42 9.52
N PRO A 33 -14.95 6.38 10.43
CA PRO A 33 -13.90 7.24 10.98
C PRO A 33 -12.78 6.52 11.74
N LEU A 34 -12.99 5.24 12.09
CA LEU A 34 -11.99 4.38 12.74
C LEU A 34 -11.24 3.51 11.72
N MET A 35 -11.38 3.78 10.42
CA MET A 35 -10.68 3.07 9.34
C MET A 35 -11.06 1.60 9.22
N ARG A 36 -12.28 1.26 9.65
CA ARG A 36 -12.89 -0.09 9.54
C ARG A 36 -14.02 -0.09 8.52
N LEU A 37 -14.29 -1.23 7.89
CA LEU A 37 -15.44 -1.31 7.00
C LEU A 37 -16.75 -1.13 7.77
N ILE A 38 -17.71 -0.48 7.13
CA ILE A 38 -19.08 -0.38 7.61
C ILE A 38 -19.82 -1.65 7.17
N PRO A 39 -20.28 -2.52 8.10
CA PRO A 39 -20.89 -3.81 7.74
C PRO A 39 -22.09 -3.69 6.80
N ASP A 40 -22.87 -2.61 6.91
CA ASP A 40 -24.06 -2.38 6.08
C ASP A 40 -23.72 -1.99 4.63
N LEU A 41 -22.51 -1.49 4.37
CA LEU A 41 -22.04 -1.05 3.05
C LEU A 41 -21.05 -2.02 2.40
N ALA A 42 -20.50 -2.95 3.18
CA ALA A 42 -19.51 -3.91 2.77
C ALA A 42 -20.15 -5.26 2.44
N THR A 43 -19.56 -5.98 1.51
CA THR A 43 -19.92 -7.38 1.25
C THR A 43 -19.28 -8.29 2.30
N GLU A 44 -19.84 -9.50 2.51
CA GLU A 44 -19.22 -10.50 3.38
C GLU A 44 -17.78 -10.83 2.94
N GLN A 45 -17.50 -10.76 1.64
CA GLN A 45 -16.17 -10.97 1.10
C GLN A 45 -15.17 -9.92 1.57
N GLU A 46 -15.58 -8.65 1.53
CA GLU A 46 -14.76 -7.51 1.96
C GLU A 46 -14.52 -7.55 3.48
N LEU A 47 -15.53 -7.95 4.26
CA LEU A 47 -15.41 -8.12 5.71
C LEU A 47 -14.44 -9.25 6.10
N ARG A 48 -14.49 -10.40 5.41
CA ARG A 48 -13.48 -11.46 5.59
C ARG A 48 -12.09 -10.98 5.17
N GLY A 49 -12.00 -10.20 4.10
CA GLY A 49 -10.75 -9.59 3.66
C GLY A 49 -10.13 -8.66 4.71
N GLU A 50 -10.96 -7.86 5.38
CA GLU A 50 -10.51 -7.02 6.50
C GLU A 50 -9.97 -7.86 7.67
N GLU A 51 -10.67 -8.93 8.05
CA GLU A 51 -10.21 -9.82 9.12
C GLU A 51 -8.84 -10.46 8.77
N LEU A 52 -8.68 -10.90 7.52
CA LEU A 52 -7.42 -11.44 7.03
C LEU A 52 -6.30 -10.39 7.05
N PHE A 53 -6.59 -9.17 6.61
CA PHE A 53 -5.64 -8.06 6.55
C PHE A 53 -5.06 -7.73 7.93
N HIS A 54 -5.90 -7.76 8.97
CA HIS A 54 -5.49 -7.51 10.36
C HIS A 54 -5.01 -8.75 11.11
N GLY A 55 -5.30 -9.95 10.60
CA GLY A 55 -4.97 -11.23 11.21
C GLY A 55 -3.92 -11.98 10.42
N LYS A 56 -4.36 -13.07 9.76
CA LYS A 56 -3.49 -14.07 9.15
C LYS A 56 -2.53 -13.49 8.10
N ALA A 57 -2.97 -12.52 7.31
CA ALA A 57 -2.16 -11.94 6.23
C ALA A 57 -1.13 -10.92 6.75
N GLN A 58 -1.26 -10.45 8.00
CA GLN A 58 -0.34 -9.55 8.68
C GLN A 58 -0.08 -8.20 7.98
N CYS A 59 -0.90 -7.82 7.00
CA CYS A 59 -0.76 -6.58 6.23
C CYS A 59 -0.79 -5.34 7.13
N ALA A 60 -1.65 -5.35 8.16
CA ALA A 60 -1.80 -4.26 9.12
C ALA A 60 -0.56 -4.01 10.00
N LYS A 61 0.47 -4.86 9.97
CA LYS A 61 1.73 -4.62 10.70
C LYS A 61 2.49 -3.40 10.17
N CYS A 62 2.42 -3.17 8.86
CA CYS A 62 3.06 -2.03 8.19
C CYS A 62 2.01 -1.04 7.64
N HIS A 63 0.82 -1.54 7.28
CA HIS A 63 -0.23 -0.72 6.70
C HIS A 63 -1.32 -0.39 7.73
N TYR A 64 -1.04 0.56 8.62
CA TYR A 64 -2.00 1.04 9.62
C TYR A 64 -2.18 2.56 9.58
N GLY A 65 -3.13 3.06 10.37
CA GLY A 65 -3.44 4.48 10.45
C GLY A 65 -4.32 5.00 9.29
N PRO A 66 -4.54 6.32 9.21
CA PRO A 66 -5.49 6.93 8.27
C PRO A 66 -5.14 6.69 6.79
N ALA A 67 -3.85 6.55 6.51
CA ALA A 67 -3.29 6.40 5.17
C ALA A 67 -2.96 4.95 4.80
N PHE A 68 -3.11 4.01 5.74
CA PHE A 68 -2.61 2.64 5.65
C PHE A 68 -1.10 2.59 5.32
N VAL A 69 -0.31 3.38 6.05
CA VAL A 69 1.16 3.43 5.97
C VAL A 69 1.72 3.85 7.32
N ASP A 70 2.81 3.20 7.72
CA ASP A 70 3.51 3.41 8.99
C ASP A 70 4.67 4.43 8.91
N ASP A 71 4.95 4.95 7.72
CA ASP A 71 6.06 5.84 7.39
C ASP A 71 7.47 5.27 7.64
N TYR A 72 7.59 3.96 7.87
CA TYR A 72 8.87 3.28 8.05
C TYR A 72 9.39 2.64 6.76
N MET A 73 10.68 2.29 6.79
CA MET A 73 11.36 1.55 5.74
C MET A 73 11.45 0.07 6.13
N HIS A 74 11.05 -0.83 5.24
CA HIS A 74 11.09 -2.27 5.47
C HIS A 74 11.89 -2.98 4.38
N ASP A 75 12.70 -3.95 4.80
CA ASP A 75 13.45 -4.81 3.91
C ASP A 75 12.77 -6.19 3.85
N LEU A 76 12.18 -6.49 2.70
CA LEU A 76 11.51 -7.78 2.43
C LEU A 76 12.50 -8.91 2.11
N ARG A 77 13.79 -8.59 1.94
CA ARG A 77 14.88 -9.53 1.62
C ARG A 77 14.55 -10.41 0.42
N VAL A 78 14.07 -9.76 -0.65
CA VAL A 78 13.59 -10.43 -1.87
C VAL A 78 14.74 -10.97 -2.73
N GLU A 79 15.98 -10.55 -2.45
CA GLU A 79 17.22 -11.01 -3.07
C GLU A 79 17.43 -12.52 -2.89
N ARG A 80 16.72 -13.16 -1.97
CA ARG A 80 16.73 -14.63 -1.83
C ARG A 80 16.04 -15.35 -3.01
N PHE A 81 15.23 -14.64 -3.81
CA PHE A 81 14.49 -15.21 -4.92
C PHE A 81 15.13 -14.95 -6.30
N TYR A 82 16.07 -14.01 -6.41
CA TYR A 82 16.76 -13.71 -7.67
C TYR A 82 18.12 -13.06 -7.43
N VAL A 83 19.04 -13.27 -8.36
CA VAL A 83 20.42 -12.75 -8.28
C VAL A 83 20.53 -11.46 -9.08
N GLY A 84 21.18 -10.43 -8.52
CA GLY A 84 21.71 -9.30 -9.30
C GLY A 84 21.11 -7.91 -9.06
N ARG A 85 20.09 -7.77 -8.21
CA ARG A 85 19.60 -6.44 -7.78
C ARG A 85 19.32 -6.41 -6.27
N PRO A 86 20.11 -5.66 -5.48
CA PRO A 86 19.74 -5.36 -4.10
C PRO A 86 18.59 -4.35 -4.13
N GLU A 87 17.44 -4.71 -3.56
CA GLU A 87 16.33 -3.79 -3.33
C GLU A 87 16.56 -2.99 -2.06
N GLY A 88 17.04 -3.67 -1.01
CA GLY A 88 17.21 -3.08 0.30
C GLY A 88 15.89 -2.58 0.91
N PRO A 89 15.96 -1.70 1.91
CA PRO A 89 14.77 -1.21 2.59
C PRO A 89 14.00 -0.23 1.70
N ILE A 90 12.69 -0.45 1.58
CA ILE A 90 11.76 0.41 0.83
C ILE A 90 10.68 0.93 1.78
N LYS A 91 10.25 2.18 1.58
CA LYS A 91 9.17 2.78 2.39
C LYS A 91 7.87 2.04 2.13
N THR A 92 7.09 1.78 3.18
CA THR A 92 5.70 1.32 3.01
C THR A 92 4.91 2.31 2.16
N PHE A 93 4.23 1.83 1.12
CA PHE A 93 3.34 2.66 0.29
C PHE A 93 1.95 2.78 0.92
N PRO A 94 1.28 3.93 0.81
CA PRO A 94 -0.10 4.07 1.28
C PRO A 94 -1.04 3.17 0.46
N LEU A 95 -2.05 2.59 1.11
CA LEU A 95 -3.06 1.76 0.43
C LEU A 95 -4.34 2.53 0.10
N ARG A 96 -4.50 3.76 0.59
CA ARG A 96 -5.65 4.61 0.21
C ARG A 96 -5.63 4.89 -1.29
N GLY A 97 -6.69 4.50 -2.00
CA GLY A 97 -6.82 4.66 -3.45
C GLY A 97 -5.96 3.69 -4.28
N ILE A 98 -5.53 2.56 -3.70
CA ILE A 98 -4.65 1.60 -4.39
C ILE A 98 -5.26 1.01 -5.68
N LYS A 99 -6.58 0.97 -5.79
CA LYS A 99 -7.27 0.46 -6.99
C LYS A 99 -6.98 1.26 -8.25
N ASP A 100 -6.56 2.53 -8.12
CA ASP A 100 -6.43 3.47 -9.24
C ASP A 100 -4.98 3.61 -9.74
N SER A 101 -4.03 2.83 -9.21
CA SER A 101 -2.59 3.00 -9.45
C SER A 101 -1.80 1.75 -9.89
N PRO A 102 -2.29 0.91 -10.82
CA PRO A 102 -1.44 -0.12 -11.41
C PRO A 102 -0.32 0.51 -12.28
N PRO A 103 0.88 -0.12 -12.38
CA PRO A 103 1.33 -1.33 -11.70
C PRO A 103 1.84 -1.07 -10.28
N TYR A 104 1.93 -2.14 -9.47
CA TYR A 104 2.25 -2.11 -8.05
C TYR A 104 3.72 -2.42 -7.74
N LEU A 105 4.13 -2.04 -6.52
CA LEU A 105 5.51 -1.98 -6.01
C LEU A 105 6.35 -0.86 -6.64
N HIS A 106 7.49 -0.58 -6.02
CA HIS A 106 8.38 0.53 -6.38
C HIS A 106 9.02 0.40 -7.77
N ASP A 107 8.99 -0.79 -8.35
CA ASP A 107 9.50 -1.09 -9.68
C ASP A 107 8.44 -1.59 -10.66
N GLY A 108 7.16 -1.60 -10.26
CA GLY A 108 6.05 -2.00 -11.12
C GLY A 108 6.03 -3.49 -11.48
N ARG A 109 6.73 -4.36 -10.74
CA ARG A 109 6.80 -5.80 -11.05
C ARG A 109 5.48 -6.56 -10.90
N CYS A 110 4.51 -5.99 -10.18
CA CYS A 110 3.21 -6.58 -9.93
C CYS A 110 2.14 -5.86 -10.75
N PRO A 111 1.68 -6.41 -11.89
CA PRO A 111 0.70 -5.73 -12.74
C PRO A 111 -0.67 -5.56 -12.07
N THR A 112 -1.06 -6.50 -11.21
CA THR A 112 -2.37 -6.51 -10.56
C THR A 112 -2.29 -6.60 -9.03
N LEU A 113 -3.41 -6.30 -8.37
CA LEU A 113 -3.55 -6.52 -6.91
C LEU A 113 -3.44 -8.00 -6.55
N HIS A 114 -3.94 -8.89 -7.41
CA HIS A 114 -3.80 -10.34 -7.20
C HIS A 114 -2.32 -10.75 -7.18
N ASP A 115 -1.52 -10.22 -8.11
CA ASP A 115 -0.07 -10.47 -8.14
C ASP A 115 0.64 -9.90 -6.91
N THR A 116 0.16 -8.76 -6.39
CA THR A 116 0.71 -8.14 -5.18
C THR A 116 0.41 -8.98 -3.94
N VAL A 117 -0.83 -9.47 -3.80
CA VAL A 117 -1.21 -10.36 -2.69
C VAL A 117 -0.46 -11.68 -2.78
N GLU A 118 -0.30 -12.27 -3.97
CA GLU A 118 0.49 -13.49 -4.16
C GLU A 118 1.97 -13.26 -3.83
N PHE A 119 2.53 -12.12 -4.25
CA PHE A 119 3.90 -11.75 -3.93
C PHE A 119 4.14 -11.76 -2.41
N PHE A 120 3.28 -11.09 -1.62
CA PHE A 120 3.41 -11.10 -0.16
C PHE A 120 3.11 -12.47 0.47
N ASN A 121 2.19 -13.25 -0.10
CA ASN A 121 1.92 -14.62 0.34
C ASN A 121 3.19 -15.49 0.25
N VAL A 122 3.93 -15.39 -0.85
CA VAL A 122 5.20 -16.12 -1.06
C VAL A 122 6.32 -15.54 -0.22
N VAL A 123 6.49 -14.22 -0.20
CA VAL A 123 7.59 -13.54 0.51
C VAL A 123 7.43 -13.64 2.03
N LEU A 124 6.23 -13.73 2.57
CA LEU A 124 6.00 -13.86 4.01
C LEU A 124 5.62 -15.28 4.42
N GLU A 125 5.60 -16.23 3.47
CA GLU A 125 5.26 -17.65 3.69
C GLU A 125 3.92 -17.85 4.42
N LEU A 126 2.92 -17.03 4.09
CA LEU A 126 1.65 -16.91 4.83
C LEU A 126 0.71 -18.10 4.62
N LYS A 127 0.94 -18.89 3.54
CA LYS A 127 0.12 -20.06 3.16
C LYS A 127 -1.37 -19.70 3.08
N LEU A 128 -1.66 -18.59 2.40
CA LEU A 128 -3.02 -18.16 2.11
C LEU A 128 -3.63 -19.06 1.03
N THR A 129 -4.90 -19.39 1.20
CA THR A 129 -5.71 -20.09 0.21
C THR A 129 -6.15 -19.14 -0.90
N ASP A 130 -6.61 -19.68 -2.03
CA ASP A 130 -7.10 -18.85 -3.14
C ASP A 130 -8.30 -17.97 -2.74
N GLN A 131 -9.17 -18.48 -1.86
CA GLN A 131 -10.28 -17.70 -1.32
C GLN A 131 -9.79 -16.54 -0.45
N GLU A 132 -8.83 -16.79 0.46
CA GLU A 132 -8.27 -15.75 1.32
C GLU A 132 -7.58 -14.64 0.51
N LYS A 133 -6.88 -15.01 -0.56
CA LYS A 133 -6.27 -14.02 -1.47
C LYS A 133 -7.32 -13.18 -2.19
N ALA A 134 -8.40 -13.81 -2.67
CA ALA A 134 -9.49 -13.09 -3.32
C ALA A 134 -10.21 -12.13 -2.35
N ASP A 135 -10.41 -12.56 -1.10
CA ASP A 135 -11.02 -11.74 -0.05
C ASP A 135 -10.14 -10.53 0.30
N LEU A 136 -8.82 -10.71 0.39
CA LEU A 136 -7.87 -9.60 0.57
C LEU A 136 -7.93 -8.59 -0.58
N VAL A 137 -7.97 -9.04 -1.83
CA VAL A 137 -8.09 -8.14 -2.98
C VAL A 137 -9.40 -7.36 -2.93
N ALA A 138 -10.52 -8.00 -2.59
CA ALA A 138 -11.81 -7.33 -2.43
C ALA A 138 -11.74 -6.23 -1.36
N TYR A 139 -11.10 -6.50 -0.22
CA TYR A 139 -10.86 -5.49 0.81
C TYR A 139 -9.98 -4.33 0.30
N MET A 140 -8.87 -4.63 -0.37
CA MET A 140 -7.96 -3.60 -0.91
C MET A 140 -8.63 -2.69 -1.94
N LEU A 141 -9.60 -3.18 -2.70
CA LEU A 141 -10.39 -2.36 -3.63
C LEU A 141 -11.34 -1.37 -2.93
N CYS A 142 -11.58 -1.55 -1.63
CA CYS A 142 -12.36 -0.63 -0.82
C CYS A 142 -11.53 0.53 -0.24
N LEU A 143 -10.19 0.40 -0.24
CA LEU A 143 -9.25 1.37 0.32
C LEU A 143 -8.95 2.50 -0.68
#